data_AF-A0A7V4W9N5-F1
#
_entry.id   AF-A0A7V4W9N5-F1
#
_cell.length_a   1.000
_cell.length_b   1.000
_cell.length_c   1.000
_cell.angle_alpha   90.00
_cell.angle_beta   90.00
_cell.angle_gamma   90.00
#
_symmetry.space_group_name_H-M   'P 1'
#
loop_
_entity.id
_entity.type
_entity.pdbx_description
1 polymer ?
#
loop_
_entity_poly.entity_id
_entity_poly.type
_entity_poly.pdbx_seq_one_letter_code
_entity_poly.pdbx_strand_id
1 'polypeptide(L)'
;MNLRYQIVLIALLSASCAEANPFIPADGVVSYNPGPGVWTSVSYYNNPYRATGAPKGNTLDVPLYGPLSSIVTLGDGGSITLRFDEDVTDDPRNPYGLDFIVFSNAFFVGGAPDERCQELAFVEISPNGIDWYLVLPSKLPSELVMPQRLPNGYVKGDTGNSRTAVRGYAEYTPTVALPQVLNPSGGVTRTNEELYTVPDRPSLPGRKSFAYDLDFDWVSGGGDAFDIADAVVESAPGVPARDAQGNVIYANLSSFRFVRITDALVGDQWPNGDEISAEIDAVADIRPAQTVGEAKAIQPEECALITDAIVTAAFEGSFFVESPDRSAAIKVISNVPVQVGDKLTLTGFVNRSEGRFELGNVMLTVTSSANDVPRPLGMPIRNLSSDQAYGLLVRTWGRVTDPGDGSYCIVTDGAYSVKVVSGDWLQVTPQSFVAVTGICDREEGTGQTIIRILDTLNNPTSYE
;
A
#
# COMPACT_ATOMS: atom_id res chain seq x y z
N MET A 1 -54.65 -21.41 -31.35
CA MET A 1 -53.34 -20.74 -31.48
C MET A 1 -53.05 -20.08 -30.14
N ASN A 2 -52.48 -20.83 -29.19
CA ASN A 2 -52.22 -20.36 -27.81
C ASN A 2 -50.70 -20.38 -27.60
N LEU A 3 -50.08 -19.20 -27.64
CA LEU A 3 -48.65 -19.03 -27.39
C LEU A 3 -48.43 -19.02 -25.88
N ARG A 4 -47.74 -20.05 -25.35
CA ARG A 4 -47.26 -20.09 -23.97
C ARG A 4 -45.96 -19.29 -23.89
N TYR A 5 -45.95 -18.21 -23.11
CA TYR A 5 -44.74 -17.50 -22.74
C TYR A 5 -43.95 -18.34 -21.73
N GLN A 6 -42.77 -18.81 -22.10
CA GLN A 6 -41.78 -19.33 -21.15
C GLN A 6 -41.01 -18.14 -20.57
N ILE A 7 -41.21 -17.91 -19.28
CA ILE A 7 -40.35 -17.02 -18.48
C ILE A 7 -39.06 -17.81 -18.22
N VAL A 8 -37.96 -17.37 -18.83
CA VAL A 8 -36.62 -17.85 -18.50
C VAL A 8 -36.17 -17.09 -17.25
N LEU A 9 -36.22 -17.77 -16.10
CA LEU A 9 -35.64 -17.28 -14.86
C LEU A 9 -34.12 -17.49 -14.95
N ILE A 10 -33.37 -16.42 -15.23
CA ILE A 10 -31.90 -16.42 -15.11
C ILE A 10 -31.60 -16.35 -13.61
N ALA A 11 -31.27 -17.50 -13.01
CA ALA A 11 -30.72 -17.53 -11.67
C ALA A 11 -29.29 -16.96 -11.73
N LEU A 12 -29.12 -15.72 -11.25
CA LEU A 12 -27.82 -15.19 -10.85
C LEU A 12 -27.35 -16.04 -9.66
N LEU A 13 -26.51 -17.03 -9.93
CA LEU A 13 -25.69 -17.68 -8.92
C LEU A 13 -24.66 -16.65 -8.45
N SER A 14 -25.01 -15.88 -7.43
CA SER A 14 -24.02 -15.22 -6.58
C SER A 14 -23.26 -16.34 -5.87
N ALA A 15 -22.14 -16.78 -6.46
CA ALA A 15 -21.12 -17.49 -5.72
C ALA A 15 -20.63 -16.52 -4.65
N SER A 16 -21.10 -16.68 -3.41
CA SER A 16 -20.39 -16.14 -2.27
C SER A 16 -19.05 -16.87 -2.23
N CYS A 17 -18.03 -16.29 -2.88
CA CYS A 17 -16.66 -16.59 -2.53
C CYS A 17 -16.57 -16.23 -1.05
N ALA A 18 -16.38 -17.23 -0.18
CA ALA A 18 -15.99 -16.92 1.18
C ALA A 18 -14.76 -16.02 1.07
N GLU A 19 -14.81 -14.87 1.73
CA GLU A 19 -13.68 -13.94 1.75
C GLU A 19 -12.47 -14.73 2.29
N ALA A 20 -11.46 -14.92 1.44
CA ALA A 20 -10.24 -15.63 1.82
C ALA A 20 -9.64 -14.92 3.04
N ASN A 21 -9.36 -15.65 4.11
CA ASN A 21 -8.70 -15.08 5.28
C ASN A 21 -7.25 -14.76 4.92
N PRO A 22 -6.84 -13.48 4.86
CA PRO A 22 -5.49 -13.13 4.45
C PRO A 22 -4.46 -13.44 5.54
N PHE A 23 -4.88 -13.78 6.76
CA PHE A 23 -3.99 -14.05 7.88
C PHE A 23 -3.81 -15.54 8.13
N ILE A 24 -2.73 -15.91 8.82
CA ILE A 24 -2.54 -17.29 9.30
C ILE A 24 -3.72 -17.70 10.20
N PRO A 25 -4.42 -18.81 9.91
CA PRO A 25 -5.53 -19.29 10.71
C PRO A 25 -5.07 -19.81 12.08
N ALA A 26 -6.01 -19.98 13.01
CA ALA A 26 -5.72 -20.42 14.38
C ALA A 26 -5.03 -21.81 14.45
N ASP A 27 -5.26 -22.68 13.47
CA ASP A 27 -4.61 -24.00 13.34
C ASP A 27 -3.45 -24.00 12.32
N GLY A 28 -3.00 -22.81 11.89
CA GLY A 28 -1.96 -22.61 10.91
C GLY A 28 -0.53 -22.78 11.44
N VAL A 29 -0.34 -23.00 12.74
CA VAL A 29 1.00 -23.28 13.32
C VAL A 29 1.38 -24.72 13.01
N VAL A 30 2.42 -24.92 12.17
CA VAL A 30 2.91 -26.24 11.77
C VAL A 30 3.98 -26.74 12.73
N SER A 31 4.95 -25.89 13.07
CA SER A 31 6.00 -26.20 14.04
C SER A 31 6.56 -24.93 14.65
N TYR A 32 7.03 -25.05 15.89
CA TYR A 32 7.72 -24.00 16.61
C TYR A 32 8.89 -24.61 17.37
N ASN A 33 10.10 -24.21 17.00
CA ASN A 33 11.36 -24.72 17.53
C ASN A 33 12.13 -23.54 18.13
N PRO A 34 11.79 -23.08 19.35
CA PRO A 34 12.47 -21.94 19.93
C PRO A 34 13.92 -22.26 20.24
N GLY A 35 14.78 -21.27 20.01
CA GLY A 35 16.15 -21.24 20.49
C GLY A 35 16.22 -21.00 22.01
N PRO A 36 17.41 -21.11 22.62
CA PRO A 36 17.61 -20.61 23.97
C PRO A 36 17.35 -19.10 24.01
N GLY A 37 16.75 -18.62 25.10
CA GLY A 37 16.49 -17.20 25.29
C GLY A 37 15.80 -16.92 26.62
N VAL A 38 15.98 -15.71 27.16
CA VAL A 38 15.33 -15.28 28.40
C VAL A 38 13.81 -15.21 28.20
N TRP A 39 13.35 -14.86 27.00
CA TRP A 39 11.93 -14.67 26.69
C TRP A 39 11.19 -15.97 26.34
N THR A 40 11.90 -17.01 25.86
CA THR A 40 11.28 -18.30 25.48
C THR A 40 10.75 -19.09 26.70
N SER A 41 11.16 -18.70 27.91
CA SER A 41 10.62 -19.24 29.17
C SER A 41 9.40 -18.47 29.70
N VAL A 42 9.09 -17.31 29.12
CA VAL A 42 7.99 -16.44 29.55
C VAL A 42 6.70 -16.87 28.84
N SER A 43 5.68 -17.24 29.62
CA SER A 43 4.42 -17.80 29.13
C SER A 43 3.66 -16.94 28.11
N TYR A 44 3.94 -15.64 28.08
CA TYR A 44 3.32 -14.71 27.13
C TYR A 44 4.05 -14.68 25.79
N TYR A 45 5.36 -14.95 25.74
CA TYR A 45 6.14 -14.84 24.50
C TYR A 45 6.46 -16.19 23.88
N ASN A 46 6.18 -17.31 24.56
CA ASN A 46 6.52 -18.65 24.06
C ASN A 46 5.35 -19.44 23.47
N ASN A 47 4.20 -18.80 23.27
CA ASN A 47 3.04 -19.42 22.66
C ASN A 47 3.01 -19.11 21.15
N PRO A 48 3.25 -20.09 20.27
CA PRO A 48 3.33 -19.84 18.82
C PRO A 48 1.99 -19.46 18.18
N TYR A 49 0.86 -19.79 18.83
CA TYR A 49 -0.46 -19.41 18.32
C TYR A 49 -0.74 -17.90 18.41
N ARG A 50 0.15 -17.12 19.06
CA ARG A 50 0.01 -15.66 19.07
C ARG A 50 0.33 -15.03 17.71
N ALA A 51 1.16 -15.67 16.90
CA ALA A 51 1.47 -15.28 15.51
C ALA A 51 0.37 -15.64 14.49
N THR A 52 -0.86 -15.93 14.95
CA THR A 52 -2.02 -16.26 14.10
C THR A 52 -3.05 -15.15 14.16
N GLY A 53 -3.82 -14.99 13.09
CA GLY A 53 -4.76 -13.89 12.91
C GLY A 53 -4.06 -12.57 12.59
N ALA A 54 -4.80 -11.48 12.72
CA ALA A 54 -4.30 -10.15 12.43
C ALA A 54 -3.32 -9.65 13.52
N PRO A 55 -2.30 -8.86 13.13
CA PRO A 55 -1.39 -8.24 14.08
C PRO A 55 -2.10 -7.21 14.96
N LYS A 56 -1.46 -6.84 16.07
CA LYS A 56 -1.96 -5.79 16.97
C LYS A 56 -1.32 -4.44 16.74
N GLY A 57 0.01 -4.44 16.56
CA GLY A 57 0.82 -3.24 16.41
C GLY A 57 0.74 -2.23 17.56
N ASN A 58 1.56 -1.18 17.47
CA ASN A 58 1.61 -0.08 18.44
C ASN A 58 1.94 1.26 17.75
N THR A 59 2.50 2.26 18.44
CA THR A 59 3.14 3.40 17.78
C THR A 59 4.52 3.00 17.24
N LEU A 60 5.06 3.76 16.29
CA LEU A 60 6.32 3.45 15.60
C LEU A 60 7.54 3.30 16.53
N ASP A 61 7.49 3.86 17.73
CA ASP A 61 8.60 3.99 18.67
C ASP A 61 8.40 3.18 19.96
N VAL A 62 7.29 2.44 20.07
CA VAL A 62 6.94 1.69 21.28
C VAL A 62 6.84 0.21 20.96
N PRO A 63 7.71 -0.65 21.54
CA PRO A 63 7.57 -2.09 21.42
C PRO A 63 6.25 -2.62 22.02
N LEU A 64 5.80 -3.75 21.50
CA LEU A 64 4.74 -4.58 22.05
C LEU A 64 5.28 -5.36 23.26
N TYR A 65 4.58 -5.29 24.39
CA TYR A 65 4.96 -6.02 25.59
C TYR A 65 3.77 -6.64 26.33
N GLY A 66 4.08 -7.71 27.05
CA GLY A 66 3.23 -8.29 28.07
C GLY A 66 2.05 -9.12 27.55
N PRO A 67 1.08 -9.42 28.41
CA PRO A 67 -0.02 -10.34 28.08
C PRO A 67 -0.97 -9.79 27.01
N LEU A 68 -0.91 -8.50 26.68
CA LEU A 68 -1.77 -7.89 25.67
C LEU A 68 -1.14 -7.85 24.27
N SER A 69 0.13 -8.23 24.10
CA SER A 69 0.76 -8.39 22.78
C SER A 69 0.20 -9.61 22.01
N SER A 70 0.59 -9.77 20.74
CA SER A 70 0.41 -10.99 19.93
C SER A 70 1.75 -11.60 19.50
N ILE A 71 2.85 -11.14 20.08
CA ILE A 71 4.19 -11.58 19.69
C ILE A 71 4.54 -12.95 20.27
N VAL A 72 5.25 -13.76 19.47
CA VAL A 72 6.00 -14.95 19.89
C VAL A 72 7.48 -14.71 19.62
N THR A 73 8.33 -14.93 20.61
CA THR A 73 9.79 -14.90 20.43
C THR A 73 10.27 -16.21 19.80
N LEU A 74 11.26 -16.14 18.92
CA LEU A 74 11.94 -17.29 18.38
C LEU A 74 13.08 -17.75 19.29
N GLY A 75 13.67 -16.85 20.09
CA GLY A 75 14.93 -17.12 20.78
C GLY A 75 16.10 -17.30 19.81
N ASP A 76 17.30 -17.42 20.37
CA ASP A 76 18.57 -17.43 19.65
C ASP A 76 18.66 -18.60 18.63
N GLY A 77 18.59 -18.29 17.33
CA GLY A 77 18.56 -19.28 16.24
C GLY A 77 17.28 -20.12 16.14
N GLY A 78 16.20 -19.73 16.84
CA GLY A 78 14.93 -20.44 16.78
C GLY A 78 14.13 -20.18 15.50
N SER A 79 13.08 -20.97 15.29
CA SER A 79 12.22 -20.84 14.12
C SER A 79 10.75 -21.17 14.40
N ILE A 80 9.88 -20.57 13.59
CA ILE A 80 8.45 -20.91 13.50
C ILE A 80 8.09 -21.23 12.05
N THR A 81 7.20 -22.21 11.85
CA THR A 81 6.62 -22.53 10.55
C THR A 81 5.11 -22.38 10.62
N LEU A 82 4.58 -21.57 9.71
CA LEU A 82 3.18 -21.21 9.62
C LEU A 82 2.62 -21.61 8.24
N ARG A 83 1.32 -21.84 8.18
CA ARG A 83 0.59 -22.29 6.99
C ARG A 83 -0.65 -21.43 6.77
N PHE A 84 -0.81 -20.91 5.56
CA PHE A 84 -2.04 -20.25 5.11
C PHE A 84 -3.14 -21.27 4.79
N ASP A 85 -4.40 -20.85 4.86
CA ASP A 85 -5.54 -21.67 4.41
C ASP A 85 -5.67 -21.72 2.88
N GLU A 86 -5.17 -20.70 2.21
CA GLU A 86 -5.11 -20.59 0.76
C GLU A 86 -3.65 -20.38 0.32
N ASP A 87 -3.40 -20.53 -0.98
CA ASP A 87 -2.07 -20.27 -1.53
C ASP A 87 -1.89 -18.75 -1.65
N VAL A 88 -0.77 -18.24 -1.15
CA VAL A 88 -0.32 -16.87 -1.45
C VAL A 88 0.28 -16.89 -2.86
N THR A 89 -0.17 -15.98 -3.72
CA THR A 89 0.22 -15.96 -5.15
C THR A 89 1.09 -14.77 -5.49
N ASP A 90 2.05 -14.96 -6.39
CA ASP A 90 2.78 -13.89 -7.07
C ASP A 90 1.80 -13.16 -8.01
N ASP A 91 1.16 -12.10 -7.50
CA ASP A 91 0.19 -11.29 -8.24
C ASP A 91 0.84 -9.95 -8.63
N PRO A 92 0.98 -9.65 -9.94
CA PRO A 92 1.59 -8.40 -10.40
C PRO A 92 0.80 -7.14 -10.01
N ARG A 93 -0.42 -7.29 -9.49
CA ARG A 93 -1.24 -6.19 -8.95
C ARG A 93 -0.96 -5.93 -7.48
N ASN A 94 -0.21 -6.79 -6.80
CA ASN A 94 0.18 -6.54 -5.43
C ASN A 94 1.06 -5.28 -5.36
N PRO A 95 0.81 -4.37 -4.40
CA PRO A 95 1.60 -3.14 -4.30
C PRO A 95 3.09 -3.41 -4.22
N TYR A 96 3.85 -2.68 -5.04
CA TYR A 96 5.31 -2.75 -5.11
C TYR A 96 5.88 -4.10 -5.56
N GLY A 97 5.05 -5.03 -6.04
CA GLY A 97 5.46 -6.39 -6.40
C GLY A 97 5.74 -7.28 -5.20
N LEU A 98 5.13 -7.01 -4.04
CA LEU A 98 5.34 -7.77 -2.81
C LEU A 98 4.10 -8.61 -2.53
N ASP A 99 4.25 -9.86 -2.11
CA ASP A 99 3.15 -10.82 -2.04
C ASP A 99 2.70 -11.22 -0.64
N PHE A 100 3.56 -11.10 0.37
CA PHE A 100 3.17 -11.32 1.76
C PHE A 100 3.95 -10.45 2.73
N ILE A 101 3.44 -10.33 3.95
CA ILE A 101 3.99 -9.49 5.01
C ILE A 101 4.24 -10.34 6.26
N VAL A 102 5.39 -10.14 6.91
CA VAL A 102 5.68 -10.64 8.26
C VAL A 102 5.68 -9.45 9.22
N PHE A 103 4.79 -9.48 10.20
CA PHE A 103 4.69 -8.48 11.26
C PHE A 103 5.50 -8.91 12.48
N SER A 104 6.13 -7.94 13.13
CA SER A 104 7.12 -8.19 14.18
C SER A 104 7.06 -7.11 15.27
N ASN A 105 8.00 -7.20 16.23
CA ASN A 105 8.18 -6.21 17.29
C ASN A 105 9.26 -5.14 17.02
N ALA A 106 9.68 -4.95 15.77
CA ALA A 106 10.61 -3.87 15.44
C ALA A 106 10.03 -2.49 15.79
N PHE A 107 10.89 -1.54 16.17
CA PHE A 107 10.48 -0.15 16.45
C PHE A 107 11.60 0.86 16.14
N PHE A 108 11.22 2.11 15.88
CA PHE A 108 12.13 3.23 15.68
C PHE A 108 12.68 3.72 17.02
N VAL A 109 14.00 3.64 17.18
CA VAL A 109 14.69 4.01 18.42
C VAL A 109 14.55 5.53 18.62
N GLY A 110 13.82 5.92 19.67
CA GLY A 110 13.52 7.33 19.93
C GLY A 110 12.71 8.00 18.82
N GLY A 111 11.96 7.21 18.04
CA GLY A 111 11.16 7.69 16.90
C GLY A 111 11.96 8.05 15.65
N ALA A 112 13.25 7.69 15.58
CA ALA A 112 14.10 7.98 14.43
C ALA A 112 14.00 6.86 13.38
N PRO A 113 13.48 7.12 12.16
CA PRO A 113 13.31 6.07 11.14
C PRO A 113 14.63 5.48 10.62
N ASP A 114 15.74 6.21 10.77
CA ASP A 114 17.09 5.79 10.40
C ASP A 114 17.79 4.93 11.47
N GLU A 115 17.14 4.69 12.61
CA GLU A 115 17.66 3.86 13.69
C GLU A 115 16.56 2.99 14.28
N ARG A 116 16.70 1.66 14.13
CA ARG A 116 15.67 0.71 14.49
C ARG A 116 16.20 -0.28 15.50
N CYS A 117 15.33 -0.74 16.39
CA CYS A 117 15.52 -1.98 17.11
C CYS A 117 15.11 -3.09 16.15
N GLN A 118 16.10 -3.78 15.58
CA GLN A 118 15.89 -4.84 14.60
C GLN A 118 16.53 -6.14 15.09
N GLU A 119 15.73 -7.18 15.21
CA GLU A 119 16.15 -8.52 15.65
C GLU A 119 15.87 -9.46 14.47
N LEU A 120 16.67 -9.32 13.42
CA LEU A 120 16.34 -9.78 12.07
C LEU A 120 16.06 -11.29 12.02
N ALA A 121 15.06 -11.70 11.24
CA ALA A 121 14.81 -13.10 10.87
C ALA A 121 14.76 -13.30 9.36
N PHE A 122 15.47 -14.30 8.84
CA PHE A 122 15.36 -14.66 7.43
C PHE A 122 14.11 -15.51 7.19
N VAL A 123 13.62 -15.46 5.95
CA VAL A 123 12.34 -16.07 5.58
C VAL A 123 12.53 -17.10 4.49
N GLU A 124 11.97 -18.27 4.71
CA GLU A 124 11.86 -19.34 3.72
C GLU A 124 10.38 -19.58 3.40
N ILE A 125 10.07 -19.86 2.13
CA ILE A 125 8.72 -20.22 1.69
C ILE A 125 8.70 -21.60 1.06
N SER A 126 7.53 -22.26 1.13
CA SER A 126 7.33 -23.59 0.57
C SER A 126 5.92 -23.75 0.01
N PRO A 127 5.77 -24.29 -1.22
CA PRO A 127 4.46 -24.67 -1.76
C PRO A 127 3.83 -25.87 -1.05
N ASN A 128 4.63 -26.76 -0.45
CA ASN A 128 4.17 -28.08 -0.01
C ASN A 128 4.60 -28.47 1.43
N GLY A 129 5.36 -27.62 2.12
CA GLY A 129 5.91 -27.86 3.45
C GLY A 129 7.11 -28.82 3.48
N ILE A 130 7.61 -29.24 2.32
CA ILE A 130 8.71 -30.20 2.14
C ILE A 130 9.89 -29.53 1.44
N ASP A 131 9.66 -28.89 0.30
CA ASP A 131 10.68 -28.18 -0.48
C ASP A 131 10.71 -26.72 -0.06
N TRP A 132 11.83 -26.27 0.50
CA TRP A 132 12.01 -24.94 1.07
C TRP A 132 12.91 -24.08 0.19
N TYR A 133 12.56 -22.79 0.12
CA TYR A 133 13.25 -21.80 -0.70
C TYR A 133 13.45 -20.53 0.13
N LEU A 134 14.68 -20.04 0.18
CA LEU A 134 15.02 -18.79 0.85
C LEU A 134 14.47 -17.61 0.03
N VAL A 135 13.74 -16.69 0.65
CA VAL A 135 13.50 -15.39 0.03
C VAL A 135 14.77 -14.56 0.21
N LEU A 136 15.44 -14.22 -0.88
CA LEU A 136 16.83 -13.76 -0.84
C LEU A 136 16.99 -12.41 -0.10
N PRO A 137 17.67 -12.37 1.07
CA PRO A 137 17.89 -11.11 1.75
C PRO A 137 18.97 -10.26 1.05
N SER A 138 18.91 -8.95 1.26
CA SER A 138 19.93 -8.00 0.78
C SER A 138 21.34 -8.24 1.30
N LYS A 139 21.45 -8.96 2.41
CA LYS A 139 22.68 -9.35 3.07
C LYS A 139 22.46 -10.76 3.61
N LEU A 140 23.34 -11.71 3.33
CA LEU A 140 23.14 -13.08 3.80
C LEU A 140 23.24 -13.14 5.33
N PRO A 141 22.56 -14.09 6.00
CA PRO A 141 22.67 -14.25 7.46
C PRO A 141 24.12 -14.37 7.93
N SER A 142 24.95 -15.11 7.18
CA SER A 142 26.38 -15.27 7.45
C SER A 142 27.21 -13.99 7.32
N GLU A 143 26.68 -12.94 6.70
CA GLU A 143 27.33 -11.65 6.51
C GLU A 143 26.93 -10.64 7.59
N LEU A 144 25.86 -10.90 8.35
CA LEU A 144 25.39 -10.02 9.42
C LEU A 144 26.47 -9.83 10.49
N VAL A 145 26.57 -8.60 10.98
CA VAL A 145 27.58 -8.19 11.96
C VAL A 145 26.92 -8.04 13.32
N MET A 146 27.40 -8.81 14.30
CA MET A 146 26.93 -8.69 15.68
C MET A 146 27.28 -7.33 16.28
N PRO A 147 26.40 -6.76 17.12
CA PRO A 147 26.78 -5.66 17.98
C PRO A 147 27.89 -6.09 18.94
N GLN A 148 28.81 -5.17 19.26
CA GLN A 148 29.96 -5.45 20.11
C GLN A 148 30.00 -4.54 21.33
N ARG A 149 30.08 -5.14 22.51
CA ARG A 149 30.38 -4.44 23.75
C ARG A 149 31.88 -4.26 23.91
N LEU A 150 32.35 -3.01 23.86
CA LEU A 150 33.73 -2.63 24.13
C LEU A 150 33.87 -2.05 25.55
N PRO A 151 35.07 -2.10 26.17
CA PRO A 151 35.31 -1.51 27.48
C PRO A 151 34.92 -0.02 27.60
N ASN A 152 34.95 0.72 26.48
CA ASN A 152 34.69 2.16 26.43
C ASN A 152 33.45 2.54 25.58
N GLY A 153 32.57 1.60 25.25
CA GLY A 153 31.37 1.90 24.48
C GLY A 153 30.69 0.70 23.85
N TYR A 154 29.62 0.98 23.12
CA TYR A 154 28.85 0.00 22.35
C TYR A 154 29.02 0.28 20.85
N VAL A 155 29.45 -0.71 20.09
CA VAL A 155 29.51 -0.64 18.62
C VAL A 155 28.26 -1.32 18.08
N LYS A 156 27.45 -0.56 17.35
CA LYS A 156 26.25 -1.08 16.70
C LYS A 156 26.64 -2.06 15.60
N GLY A 157 25.92 -3.18 15.55
CA GLY A 157 25.98 -4.14 14.46
C GLY A 157 24.82 -3.94 13.50
N ASP A 158 24.41 -5.02 12.85
CA ASP A 158 23.22 -5.08 12.00
C ASP A 158 21.96 -5.49 12.78
N THR A 159 22.07 -5.85 14.07
CA THR A 159 20.97 -6.24 14.95
C THR A 159 20.97 -5.43 16.26
N GLY A 160 19.88 -5.52 17.02
CA GLY A 160 19.57 -4.64 18.15
C GLY A 160 19.35 -3.21 17.66
N ASN A 161 19.85 -2.21 18.40
CA ASN A 161 19.84 -0.82 17.92
C ASN A 161 20.81 -0.64 16.75
N SER A 162 20.26 -0.56 15.53
CA SER A 162 20.99 -0.59 14.28
C SER A 162 20.56 0.56 13.36
N ARG A 163 21.48 0.99 12.49
CA ARG A 163 21.21 1.90 11.37
C ARG A 163 21.43 1.23 10.02
N THR A 164 21.64 -0.08 10.03
CA THR A 164 21.80 -0.86 8.80
C THR A 164 20.43 -1.06 8.19
N ALA A 165 20.21 -0.43 7.04
CA ALA A 165 19.05 -0.71 6.22
C ALA A 165 19.21 -2.07 5.51
N VAL A 166 18.22 -2.93 5.70
CA VAL A 166 18.14 -4.26 5.09
C VAL A 166 16.78 -4.44 4.40
N ARG A 167 16.71 -5.38 3.46
CA ARG A 167 15.47 -5.93 2.88
C ARG A 167 15.55 -7.45 2.81
N GLY A 168 14.40 -8.11 2.70
CA GLY A 168 14.27 -9.57 2.70
C GLY A 168 14.53 -10.19 4.08
N TYR A 169 14.34 -9.41 5.14
CA TYR A 169 14.31 -9.87 6.52
C TYR A 169 12.98 -9.48 7.13
N ALA A 170 12.46 -10.34 8.00
CA ALA A 170 11.46 -9.94 8.97
C ALA A 170 12.15 -9.20 10.12
N GLU A 171 11.36 -8.43 10.85
CA GLU A 171 11.79 -7.72 12.05
C GLU A 171 12.73 -6.55 11.84
N TYR A 172 12.33 -5.75 10.88
CA TYR A 172 13.00 -4.53 10.51
C TYR A 172 12.04 -3.33 10.47
N THR A 173 10.79 -3.55 10.07
CA THR A 173 9.77 -2.50 9.95
C THR A 173 8.75 -2.60 11.08
N PRO A 174 8.45 -1.50 11.81
CA PRO A 174 7.51 -1.54 12.91
C PRO A 174 6.11 -1.95 12.48
N THR A 175 5.38 -2.61 13.39
CA THR A 175 3.96 -2.91 13.21
C THR A 175 3.12 -1.85 13.93
N VAL A 176 2.26 -1.14 13.22
CA VAL A 176 1.41 -0.09 13.82
C VAL A 176 0.00 -0.56 14.13
N ALA A 177 -0.59 -0.04 15.21
CA ALA A 177 -1.98 -0.33 15.51
C ALA A 177 -2.94 0.33 14.52
N LEU A 178 -4.19 -0.16 14.46
CA LEU A 178 -5.23 0.42 13.62
C LEU A 178 -5.40 1.94 13.87
N PRO A 179 -5.76 2.74 12.84
CA PRO A 179 -5.81 4.20 12.96
C PRO A 179 -6.77 4.68 14.05
N GLN A 180 -7.90 3.99 14.23
CA GLN A 180 -8.87 4.29 15.29
C GLN A 180 -8.38 3.97 16.71
N VAL A 181 -7.33 3.16 16.84
CA VAL A 181 -6.67 2.90 18.13
C VAL A 181 -5.64 3.99 18.41
N LEU A 182 -4.84 4.34 17.40
CA LEU A 182 -3.79 5.37 17.51
C LEU A 182 -4.37 6.78 17.69
N ASN A 183 -5.45 7.09 16.97
CA ASN A 183 -6.13 8.38 17.03
C ASN A 183 -7.65 8.19 16.98
N PRO A 184 -8.30 7.88 18.12
CA PRO A 184 -9.75 7.65 18.18
C PRO A 184 -10.60 8.83 17.71
N SER A 185 -10.06 10.05 17.75
CA SER A 185 -10.73 11.28 17.31
C SER A 185 -10.39 11.67 15.86
N GLY A 186 -9.51 10.92 15.19
CA GLY A 186 -9.00 11.23 13.86
C GLY A 186 -9.98 10.96 12.73
N GLY A 187 -11.08 10.24 13.00
CA GLY A 187 -12.13 9.93 12.03
C GLY A 187 -11.76 8.88 10.98
N VAL A 188 -10.48 8.48 10.88
CA VAL A 188 -10.03 7.40 9.99
C VAL A 188 -10.22 6.05 10.69
N THR A 189 -10.85 5.10 9.99
CA THR A 189 -11.11 3.76 10.50
C THR A 189 -10.75 2.73 9.44
N ARG A 190 -10.14 1.62 9.87
CA ARG A 190 -9.84 0.47 8.99
C ARG A 190 -10.17 -0.85 9.67
N THR A 191 -10.57 -1.86 8.90
CA THR A 191 -10.51 -3.25 9.35
C THR A 191 -9.06 -3.75 9.35
N ASN A 192 -8.84 -4.94 9.90
CA ASN A 192 -7.53 -5.57 9.84
C ASN A 192 -7.12 -5.86 8.40
N GLU A 193 -8.04 -6.39 7.61
CA GLU A 193 -7.85 -6.75 6.21
C GLU A 193 -7.52 -5.50 5.38
N GLU A 194 -8.15 -4.36 5.66
CA GLU A 194 -7.90 -3.13 4.91
C GLU A 194 -6.53 -2.49 5.16
N LEU A 195 -5.95 -2.68 6.36
CA LEU A 195 -4.67 -2.08 6.75
C LEU A 195 -3.49 -3.06 6.63
N TYR A 196 -3.63 -4.27 7.17
CA TYR A 196 -2.54 -5.24 7.32
C TYR A 196 -2.33 -6.14 6.10
N THR A 197 -3.00 -5.85 4.98
CA THR A 197 -2.72 -6.48 3.67
C THR A 197 -2.16 -5.48 2.66
N VAL A 198 -1.87 -4.25 3.12
CA VAL A 198 -1.17 -3.22 2.33
C VAL A 198 0.27 -3.18 2.82
N PRO A 199 1.28 -3.48 1.99
CA PRO A 199 2.67 -3.48 2.43
C PRO A 199 3.22 -2.06 2.62
N ASP A 200 4.15 -1.92 3.56
CA ASP A 200 5.05 -0.77 3.61
C ASP A 200 6.05 -0.85 2.44
N ARG A 201 6.53 0.30 1.96
CA ARG A 201 7.57 0.29 0.91
C ARG A 201 8.88 -0.24 1.48
N PRO A 202 9.58 -1.17 0.79
CA PRO A 202 10.87 -1.64 1.24
C PRO A 202 11.86 -0.47 1.39
N SER A 203 12.51 -0.39 2.56
CA SER A 203 13.53 0.62 2.77
C SER A 203 14.72 0.39 1.83
N LEU A 204 15.29 1.46 1.28
CA LEU A 204 16.39 1.36 0.31
C LEU A 204 17.76 1.54 0.98
N PRO A 205 18.65 0.52 0.98
CA PRO A 205 19.98 0.65 1.57
C PRO A 205 20.81 1.77 0.92
N GLY A 206 21.49 2.56 1.74
CA GLY A 206 22.51 3.52 1.28
C GLY A 206 22.00 4.92 0.92
N ARG A 207 20.70 5.21 1.03
CA ARG A 207 20.18 6.58 0.89
C ARG A 207 20.03 7.26 2.25
N LYS A 208 20.75 8.36 2.44
CA LYS A 208 20.68 9.24 3.63
C LYS A 208 19.72 10.42 3.43
N SER A 209 18.67 10.26 2.63
CA SER A 209 17.72 11.36 2.41
C SER A 209 16.52 11.22 3.34
N PHE A 210 16.40 12.21 4.22
CA PHE A 210 15.14 12.65 4.79
C PHE A 210 14.13 12.85 3.65
N ALA A 211 13.10 12.00 3.54
CA ALA A 211 11.73 12.35 3.12
C ALA A 211 10.90 11.16 2.58
N TYR A 212 11.48 10.07 2.06
CA TYR A 212 10.67 9.01 1.43
C TYR A 212 11.20 7.56 1.51
N ASP A 213 12.50 7.35 1.71
CA ASP A 213 13.14 6.02 1.53
C ASP A 213 13.34 5.22 2.84
N LEU A 214 13.14 5.89 4.00
CA LEU A 214 13.20 5.29 5.34
C LEU A 214 11.94 5.60 6.16
N ASP A 215 11.04 6.43 5.61
CA ASP A 215 9.82 6.85 6.28
C ASP A 215 8.77 5.75 6.17
N PHE A 216 7.92 5.69 7.19
CA PHE A 216 6.83 4.72 7.29
C PHE A 216 5.64 5.14 6.42
N ASP A 217 5.16 4.25 5.57
CA ASP A 217 3.97 4.49 4.76
C ASP A 217 2.71 4.27 5.60
N TRP A 218 2.08 5.35 6.06
CA TRP A 218 0.88 5.28 6.89
C TRP A 218 -0.35 4.64 6.23
N VAL A 219 -0.33 4.42 4.91
CA VAL A 219 -1.36 3.60 4.24
C VAL A 219 -1.28 2.11 4.62
N SER A 220 -0.15 1.68 5.20
CA SER A 220 0.15 0.32 5.65
C SER A 220 0.07 0.18 7.18
N GLY A 221 -0.15 -1.05 7.63
CA GLY A 221 0.06 -1.45 9.03
C GLY A 221 1.52 -1.75 9.40
N GLY A 222 2.44 -1.60 8.45
CA GLY A 222 3.86 -1.85 8.64
C GLY A 222 4.25 -3.29 8.35
N GLY A 223 5.18 -3.82 9.15
CA GLY A 223 5.77 -5.14 8.91
C GLY A 223 6.66 -5.18 7.66
N ASP A 224 7.32 -6.31 7.46
CA ASP A 224 8.27 -6.49 6.37
C ASP A 224 7.64 -7.34 5.27
N ALA A 225 7.58 -6.78 4.07
CA ALA A 225 6.95 -7.41 2.91
C ALA A 225 7.97 -8.07 1.98
N PHE A 226 7.56 -9.15 1.31
CA PHE A 226 8.42 -10.04 0.54
C PHE A 226 7.82 -10.35 -0.83
N ASP A 227 8.68 -10.39 -1.85
CA ASP A 227 8.34 -10.81 -3.23
C ASP A 227 8.66 -12.30 -3.38
N ILE A 228 7.69 -13.10 -3.88
CA ILE A 228 7.88 -14.53 -4.16
C ILE A 228 8.92 -14.74 -5.28
N ALA A 229 9.05 -13.78 -6.21
CA ALA A 229 10.05 -13.83 -7.27
C ALA A 229 11.50 -13.76 -6.74
N ASP A 230 11.70 -13.27 -5.52
CA ASP A 230 13.00 -13.28 -4.82
C ASP A 230 13.33 -14.64 -4.17
N ALA A 231 12.45 -15.64 -4.27
CA ALA A 231 12.71 -16.97 -3.75
C ALA A 231 13.79 -17.72 -4.55
N VAL A 232 14.73 -18.32 -3.83
CA VAL A 232 15.89 -19.03 -4.39
C VAL A 232 16.04 -20.40 -3.76
N VAL A 233 16.60 -21.34 -4.52
CA VAL A 233 16.95 -22.67 -3.99
C VAL A 233 17.97 -22.50 -2.88
N GLU A 234 17.75 -23.16 -1.75
CA GLU A 234 18.70 -23.15 -0.65
C GLU A 234 19.56 -24.43 -0.63
N SER A 235 20.79 -24.30 -0.14
CA SER A 235 21.71 -25.43 0.11
C SER A 235 21.70 -25.89 1.57
N ALA A 236 21.30 -24.97 2.45
CA ALA A 236 21.01 -25.14 3.86
C ALA A 236 20.15 -23.92 4.27
N PRO A 237 19.44 -23.95 5.42
CA PRO A 237 18.63 -22.82 5.88
C PRO A 237 19.41 -21.51 5.86
N GLY A 238 18.84 -20.49 5.20
CA GLY A 238 19.45 -19.16 5.09
C GLY A 238 20.65 -19.07 4.12
N VAL A 239 20.99 -20.15 3.41
CA VAL A 239 22.15 -20.21 2.50
C VAL A 239 21.71 -20.52 1.07
N PRO A 240 21.77 -19.56 0.14
CA PRO A 240 21.35 -19.79 -1.25
C PRO A 240 22.28 -20.78 -1.94
N ALA A 241 21.69 -21.71 -2.70
CA ALA A 241 22.41 -22.57 -3.63
C ALA A 241 22.94 -21.74 -4.81
N ARG A 242 24.09 -22.15 -5.33
CA ARG A 242 24.76 -21.49 -6.45
C ARG A 242 25.02 -22.47 -7.59
N ASP A 243 24.92 -21.99 -8.82
CA ASP A 243 25.28 -22.75 -10.01
C ASP A 243 26.81 -22.92 -10.13
N ALA A 244 27.26 -23.61 -11.19
CA ALA A 244 28.68 -23.84 -11.44
C ALA A 244 29.48 -22.54 -11.72
N GLN A 245 28.80 -21.43 -12.03
CA GLN A 245 29.35 -20.12 -12.28
C GLN A 245 29.32 -19.22 -11.03
N GLY A 246 28.71 -19.68 -9.93
CA GLY A 246 28.56 -18.95 -8.68
C GLY A 246 27.33 -18.06 -8.60
N ASN A 247 26.42 -18.11 -9.58
CA ASN A 247 25.18 -17.34 -9.56
C ASN A 247 24.14 -18.01 -8.66
N VAL A 248 23.28 -17.20 -8.04
CA VAL A 248 22.15 -17.71 -7.25
C VAL A 248 21.13 -18.38 -8.19
N ILE A 249 20.53 -19.49 -7.73
CA ILE A 249 19.53 -20.24 -8.49
C ILE A 249 18.12 -19.83 -8.02
N TYR A 250 17.41 -19.09 -8.85
CA TYR A 250 16.02 -18.67 -8.57
C TYR A 250 15.03 -19.84 -8.66
N ALA A 251 14.07 -19.85 -7.74
CA ALA A 251 13.05 -20.91 -7.63
C ALA A 251 11.93 -20.75 -8.66
N ASN A 252 11.62 -19.51 -9.08
CA ASN A 252 10.53 -19.17 -10.01
C ASN A 252 9.18 -19.77 -9.57
N LEU A 253 8.83 -19.58 -8.29
CA LEU A 253 7.55 -20.00 -7.74
C LEU A 253 6.46 -19.02 -8.18
N SER A 254 5.25 -19.52 -8.43
CA SER A 254 4.06 -18.67 -8.66
C SER A 254 3.20 -18.52 -7.41
N SER A 255 3.41 -19.37 -6.41
CA SER A 255 2.69 -19.36 -5.15
C SER A 255 3.41 -20.17 -4.07
N PHE A 256 3.04 -19.94 -2.82
CA PHE A 256 3.43 -20.77 -1.68
C PHE A 256 2.27 -20.91 -0.68
N ARG A 257 2.43 -21.84 0.25
CA ARG A 257 1.41 -22.16 1.27
C ARG A 257 1.97 -22.12 2.69
N PHE A 258 3.27 -22.33 2.82
CA PHE A 258 3.98 -22.40 4.10
C PHE A 258 5.10 -21.37 4.12
N VAL A 259 5.25 -20.71 5.27
CA VAL A 259 6.36 -19.80 5.55
C VAL A 259 7.10 -20.28 6.79
N ARG A 260 8.42 -20.27 6.75
CA ARG A 260 9.29 -20.48 7.90
C ARG A 260 10.07 -19.20 8.14
N ILE A 261 10.06 -18.77 9.39
CA ILE A 261 10.76 -17.57 9.84
C ILE A 261 11.77 -18.03 10.89
N THR A 262 13.03 -17.68 10.69
CA THR A 262 14.15 -18.14 11.50
C THR A 262 15.00 -16.95 11.93
N ASP A 263 15.29 -16.88 13.22
CA ASP A 263 16.20 -15.88 13.80
C ASP A 263 17.55 -15.89 13.06
N ALA A 264 18.00 -14.72 12.60
CA ALA A 264 19.02 -14.66 11.56
C ALA A 264 20.45 -14.68 12.07
N LEU A 265 20.71 -14.22 13.29
CA LEU A 265 22.07 -14.01 13.79
C LEU A 265 22.29 -14.67 15.14
N VAL A 266 22.67 -15.94 15.11
CA VAL A 266 22.86 -16.71 16.35
C VAL A 266 23.98 -16.14 17.23
N GLY A 267 23.66 -15.85 18.50
CA GLY A 267 24.57 -15.48 19.57
C GLY A 267 24.81 -13.98 19.72
N ASP A 268 24.01 -13.12 19.06
CA ASP A 268 24.03 -11.69 19.30
C ASP A 268 23.30 -11.33 20.60
N GLN A 269 23.75 -10.23 21.21
CA GLN A 269 23.34 -9.88 22.56
C GLN A 269 23.26 -8.37 22.76
N TRP A 270 22.28 -7.97 23.56
CA TRP A 270 22.19 -6.63 24.11
C TRP A 270 23.38 -6.32 25.04
N PRO A 271 23.68 -5.03 25.32
CA PRO A 271 24.78 -4.65 26.22
C PRO A 271 24.70 -5.24 27.64
N ASN A 272 23.50 -5.62 28.08
CA ASN A 272 23.23 -6.26 29.38
C ASN A 272 23.42 -7.78 29.34
N GLY A 273 23.64 -8.39 28.16
CA GLY A 273 23.85 -9.82 27.96
C GLY A 273 22.58 -10.62 27.64
N ASP A 274 21.42 -9.97 27.52
CA ASP A 274 20.19 -10.62 27.06
C ASP A 274 20.32 -10.93 25.56
N GLU A 275 19.65 -11.99 25.07
CA GLU A 275 19.66 -12.28 23.63
C GLU A 275 18.99 -11.16 22.84
N ILE A 276 19.48 -10.94 21.63
CA ILE A 276 18.70 -10.30 20.58
C ILE A 276 18.08 -11.47 19.81
N SER A 277 16.76 -11.48 19.64
CA SER A 277 16.13 -12.59 18.93
C SER A 277 14.80 -12.18 18.35
N ALA A 278 14.49 -12.71 17.18
CA ALA A 278 13.28 -12.33 16.49
C ALA A 278 11.98 -12.60 17.30
N GLU A 279 11.04 -11.67 17.22
CA GLU A 279 9.67 -11.70 17.72
C GLU A 279 8.64 -11.48 16.61
N ILE A 280 7.77 -12.47 16.38
CA ILE A 280 6.78 -12.48 15.29
C ILE A 280 5.38 -12.20 15.83
N ASP A 281 4.69 -11.22 15.24
CA ASP A 281 3.33 -10.82 15.61
C ASP A 281 2.26 -11.49 14.76
N ALA A 282 2.47 -11.56 13.44
CA ALA A 282 1.54 -12.17 12.48
C ALA A 282 2.20 -12.34 11.10
N VAL A 283 1.52 -13.04 10.20
CA VAL A 283 1.84 -13.06 8.76
C VAL A 283 0.55 -12.87 7.96
N ALA A 284 0.61 -12.07 6.89
CA ALA A 284 -0.53 -11.81 6.02
C ALA A 284 -0.18 -11.96 4.53
N ASP A 285 -1.16 -12.42 3.75
CA ASP A 285 -1.21 -12.29 2.30
C ASP A 285 -1.49 -10.82 1.92
N ILE A 286 -0.87 -10.35 0.84
CA ILE A 286 -1.07 -8.99 0.34
C ILE A 286 -2.28 -8.97 -0.59
N ARG A 287 -3.16 -7.98 -0.40
CA ARG A 287 -4.29 -7.82 -1.30
C ARG A 287 -3.84 -7.10 -2.59
N PRO A 288 -4.30 -7.54 -3.77
CA PRO A 288 -3.99 -6.86 -5.01
C PRO A 288 -4.63 -5.48 -5.07
N ALA A 289 -3.90 -4.49 -5.60
CA ALA A 289 -4.41 -3.16 -5.85
C ALA A 289 -5.38 -3.16 -7.06
N GLN A 290 -6.30 -2.19 -7.04
CA GLN A 290 -7.20 -1.93 -8.16
C GLN A 290 -6.67 -0.78 -9.00
N THR A 291 -6.95 -0.84 -10.31
CA THR A 291 -6.88 0.33 -11.17
C THR A 291 -7.90 1.38 -10.73
N VAL A 292 -7.70 2.65 -11.09
CA VAL A 292 -8.69 3.70 -10.78
C VAL A 292 -10.05 3.37 -11.40
N GLY A 293 -10.07 2.74 -12.59
CA GLY A 293 -11.31 2.32 -13.25
C GLY A 293 -12.06 1.23 -12.49
N GLU A 294 -11.35 0.23 -11.98
CA GLU A 294 -11.92 -0.82 -11.12
C GLU A 294 -12.42 -0.24 -9.80
N ALA A 295 -11.69 0.69 -9.20
CA ALA A 295 -12.14 1.38 -7.98
C ALA A 295 -13.47 2.13 -8.18
N LYS A 296 -13.71 2.70 -9.38
CA LYS A 296 -15.01 3.29 -9.73
C LYS A 296 -16.14 2.26 -9.83
N ALA A 297 -15.83 0.97 -9.96
CA ALA A 297 -16.79 -0.13 -10.08
C ALA A 297 -17.08 -0.84 -8.75
N ILE A 298 -16.18 -0.74 -7.75
CA ILE A 298 -16.34 -1.22 -6.36
C ILE A 298 -17.61 -0.66 -5.71
N GLN A 299 -18.30 -1.45 -4.86
CA GLN A 299 -19.57 -1.01 -4.27
C GLN A 299 -19.35 0.22 -3.35
N PRO A 300 -20.33 1.12 -3.21
CA PRO A 300 -20.25 2.18 -2.22
C PRO A 300 -19.98 1.62 -0.82
N GLU A 301 -19.19 2.32 -0.03
CA GLU A 301 -18.76 1.93 1.33
C GLU A 301 -17.77 0.75 1.40
N GLU A 302 -17.30 0.21 0.26
CA GLU A 302 -16.15 -0.69 0.23
C GLU A 302 -14.83 0.10 0.09
N CYS A 303 -13.76 -0.41 0.72
CA CYS A 303 -12.44 0.21 0.72
C CYS A 303 -11.62 -0.19 -0.52
N ALA A 304 -11.30 0.79 -1.37
CA ALA A 304 -10.40 0.60 -2.49
C ALA A 304 -8.94 0.72 -2.04
N LEU A 305 -8.05 -0.04 -2.70
CA LEU A 305 -6.59 0.14 -2.66
C LEU A 305 -6.14 0.50 -4.08
N ILE A 306 -5.59 1.71 -4.24
CA ILE A 306 -5.08 2.17 -5.53
C ILE A 306 -3.60 2.46 -5.37
N THR A 307 -2.81 1.89 -6.27
CA THR A 307 -1.40 2.21 -6.45
C THR A 307 -1.22 3.01 -7.73
N ASP A 308 -0.10 3.73 -7.81
CA ASP A 308 0.39 4.36 -9.02
C ASP A 308 -0.49 5.45 -9.66
N ALA A 309 -1.50 5.95 -8.94
CA ALA A 309 -2.34 7.04 -9.42
C ALA A 309 -1.60 8.39 -9.33
N ILE A 310 -1.74 9.22 -10.38
CA ILE A 310 -1.05 10.51 -10.48
C ILE A 310 -2.02 11.64 -10.14
N VAL A 311 -1.63 12.53 -9.23
CA VAL A 311 -2.39 13.75 -8.94
C VAL A 311 -2.39 14.66 -10.17
N THR A 312 -3.56 14.89 -10.76
CA THR A 312 -3.74 15.75 -11.95
C THR A 312 -4.27 17.14 -11.60
N ALA A 313 -4.91 17.28 -10.44
CA ALA A 313 -5.44 18.54 -9.95
C ALA A 313 -5.57 18.51 -8.42
N ALA A 314 -5.27 19.62 -7.75
CA ALA A 314 -5.46 19.77 -6.31
C ALA A 314 -6.27 21.04 -6.02
N PHE A 315 -7.21 20.93 -5.07
CA PHE A 315 -8.09 21.98 -4.61
C PHE A 315 -8.14 21.97 -3.08
N GLU A 316 -8.74 22.98 -2.47
CA GLU A 316 -9.01 22.95 -1.03
C GLU A 316 -9.96 21.78 -0.70
N GLY A 317 -9.54 20.90 0.22
CA GLY A 317 -10.33 19.76 0.69
C GLY A 317 -10.49 18.58 -0.27
N SER A 318 -9.95 18.66 -1.50
CA SER A 318 -9.98 17.53 -2.43
C SER A 318 -8.95 17.65 -3.54
N PHE A 319 -8.62 16.52 -4.16
CA PHE A 319 -7.78 16.48 -5.35
C PHE A 319 -8.27 15.37 -6.28
N PHE A 320 -7.78 15.34 -7.52
CA PHE A 320 -8.07 14.30 -8.49
C PHE A 320 -6.83 13.50 -8.78
N VAL A 321 -7.00 12.18 -8.86
CA VAL A 321 -5.95 11.27 -9.32
C VAL A 321 -6.41 10.56 -10.58
N GLU A 322 -5.47 10.36 -11.50
CA GLU A 322 -5.70 9.75 -12.80
C GLU A 322 -4.74 8.60 -13.02
N SER A 323 -5.21 7.55 -13.69
CA SER A 323 -4.36 6.44 -14.12
C SER A 323 -3.33 6.95 -15.14
N PRO A 324 -2.06 6.52 -15.08
CA PRO A 324 -1.03 6.97 -16.03
C PRO A 324 -1.38 6.75 -17.51
N ASP A 325 -2.19 5.73 -17.80
CA ASP A 325 -2.68 5.41 -19.15
C ASP A 325 -3.89 6.24 -19.61
N ARG A 326 -4.42 7.12 -18.74
CA ARG A 326 -5.61 7.97 -18.93
C ARG A 326 -6.93 7.20 -19.06
N SER A 327 -6.98 5.96 -18.57
CA SER A 327 -8.18 5.13 -18.65
C SER A 327 -9.30 5.59 -17.71
N ALA A 328 -8.94 6.11 -16.53
CA ALA A 328 -9.88 6.57 -15.52
C ALA A 328 -9.24 7.54 -14.53
N ALA A 329 -10.08 8.37 -13.93
CA ALA A 329 -9.74 9.24 -12.82
C ALA A 329 -10.84 9.22 -11.75
N ILE A 330 -10.46 9.57 -10.52
CA ILE A 330 -11.34 9.60 -9.36
C ILE A 330 -11.00 10.81 -8.48
N LYS A 331 -12.02 11.36 -7.80
CA LYS A 331 -11.83 12.45 -6.86
C LYS A 331 -11.51 11.89 -5.48
N VAL A 332 -10.57 12.48 -4.79
CA VAL A 332 -10.16 12.10 -3.44
C VAL A 332 -10.52 13.24 -2.49
N ILE A 333 -11.31 12.93 -1.46
CA ILE A 333 -11.75 13.89 -0.45
C ILE A 333 -10.76 13.82 0.72
N SER A 334 -9.84 14.77 0.77
CA SER A 334 -8.77 14.83 1.77
C SER A 334 -8.16 16.22 1.85
N ASN A 335 -7.74 16.61 3.05
CA ASN A 335 -6.96 17.83 3.32
C ASN A 335 -5.45 17.57 3.36
N VAL A 336 -5.02 16.32 3.16
CA VAL A 336 -3.58 16.01 3.11
C VAL A 336 -2.96 16.76 1.92
N PRO A 337 -1.94 17.60 2.15
CA PRO A 337 -1.32 18.36 1.06
C PRO A 337 -0.70 17.42 0.01
N VAL A 338 -1.02 17.66 -1.25
CA VAL A 338 -0.45 16.97 -2.41
C VAL A 338 -0.14 18.00 -3.51
N GLN A 339 0.77 17.64 -4.41
CA GLN A 339 1.15 18.43 -5.58
C GLN A 339 0.74 17.72 -6.86
N VAL A 340 0.41 18.48 -7.90
CA VAL A 340 0.20 17.93 -9.24
C VAL A 340 1.50 17.24 -9.70
N GLY A 341 1.38 15.99 -10.15
CA GLY A 341 2.52 15.12 -10.48
C GLY A 341 3.01 14.23 -9.33
N ASP A 342 2.41 14.32 -8.13
CA ASP A 342 2.61 13.31 -7.09
C ASP A 342 2.00 11.97 -7.52
N LYS A 343 2.77 10.90 -7.32
CA LYS A 343 2.33 9.51 -7.50
C LYS A 343 1.97 8.96 -6.12
N LEU A 344 0.77 8.39 -5.98
CA LEU A 344 0.22 7.98 -4.70
C LEU A 344 -0.02 6.47 -4.62
N THR A 345 0.18 5.94 -3.42
CA THR A 345 -0.55 4.76 -2.94
C THR A 345 -1.59 5.24 -1.96
N LEU A 346 -2.85 4.82 -2.10
CA LEU A 346 -3.93 5.25 -1.22
C LEU A 346 -4.96 4.15 -0.96
N THR A 347 -5.58 4.22 0.21
CA THR A 347 -6.80 3.49 0.53
C THR A 347 -7.91 4.45 0.89
N GLY A 348 -9.14 4.12 0.54
CA GLY A 348 -10.29 4.95 0.88
C GLY A 348 -11.60 4.30 0.51
N PHE A 349 -12.67 4.74 1.15
CA PHE A 349 -14.00 4.20 0.92
C PHE A 349 -14.66 4.86 -0.29
N VAL A 350 -15.17 4.03 -1.19
CA VAL A 350 -15.82 4.49 -2.41
C VAL A 350 -17.16 5.13 -2.07
N ASN A 351 -17.37 6.35 -2.55
CA ASN A 351 -18.60 7.10 -2.47
C ASN A 351 -19.09 7.45 -3.87
N ARG A 352 -20.41 7.33 -4.06
CA ARG A 352 -21.07 7.71 -5.32
C ARG A 352 -22.27 8.59 -5.02
N SER A 353 -22.19 9.85 -5.40
CA SER A 353 -23.27 10.81 -5.23
C SER A 353 -23.35 11.73 -6.44
N GLU A 354 -24.56 11.94 -6.98
CA GLU A 354 -24.79 12.93 -8.05
C GLU A 354 -23.86 12.78 -9.28
N GLY A 355 -23.52 11.54 -9.66
CA GLY A 355 -22.61 11.25 -10.78
C GLY A 355 -21.12 11.48 -10.49
N ARG A 356 -20.76 11.75 -9.23
CA ARG A 356 -19.37 11.81 -8.75
C ARG A 356 -18.90 10.44 -8.28
N PHE A 357 -17.63 10.16 -8.56
CA PHE A 357 -16.90 9.01 -8.05
C PHE A 357 -15.82 9.52 -7.10
N GLU A 358 -16.03 9.30 -5.81
CA GLU A 358 -15.22 9.91 -4.75
C GLU A 358 -14.61 8.83 -3.85
N LEU A 359 -13.42 9.07 -3.34
CA LEU A 359 -12.85 8.35 -2.21
C LEU A 359 -12.90 9.23 -0.97
N GLY A 360 -13.56 8.74 0.08
CA GLY A 360 -13.62 9.37 1.39
C GLY A 360 -12.85 8.57 2.45
N ASN A 361 -12.61 9.19 3.62
CA ASN A 361 -11.89 8.54 4.73
C ASN A 361 -10.56 7.92 4.25
N VAL A 362 -9.75 8.75 3.58
CA VAL A 362 -8.58 8.30 2.81
C VAL A 362 -7.35 8.24 3.70
N MET A 363 -6.54 7.20 3.51
CA MET A 363 -5.15 7.13 3.93
C MET A 363 -4.30 7.14 2.65
N LEU A 364 -3.20 7.89 2.64
CA LEU A 364 -2.35 7.98 1.45
C LEU A 364 -0.88 8.14 1.82
N THR A 365 -0.05 7.73 0.87
CA THR A 365 1.39 8.01 0.85
C THR A 365 1.80 8.51 -0.53
N VAL A 366 2.60 9.58 -0.56
CA VAL A 366 3.28 10.04 -1.78
C VAL A 366 4.50 9.15 -2.00
N THR A 367 4.45 8.32 -3.05
CA THR A 367 5.53 7.37 -3.36
C THR A 367 6.64 8.00 -4.20
N SER A 368 6.32 9.04 -4.96
CA SER A 368 7.27 9.90 -5.67
C SER A 368 6.59 11.21 -6.10
N SER A 369 7.38 12.26 -6.31
CA SER A 369 6.90 13.58 -6.72
C SER A 369 7.49 14.00 -8.07
N ALA A 370 6.89 15.03 -8.68
CA ALA A 370 7.32 15.59 -9.96
C ALA A 370 7.33 14.58 -11.14
N ASN A 371 6.39 13.63 -11.12
CA ASN A 371 6.17 12.72 -12.23
C ASN A 371 5.48 13.44 -13.40
N ASP A 372 5.59 12.83 -14.59
CA ASP A 372 4.85 13.29 -15.76
C ASP A 372 3.34 13.19 -15.50
N VAL A 373 2.66 14.33 -15.65
CA VAL A 373 1.20 14.39 -15.56
C VAL A 373 0.60 13.82 -16.85
N PRO A 374 -0.45 12.96 -16.76
CA PRO A 374 -1.16 12.49 -17.93
C PRO A 374 -1.59 13.63 -18.85
N ARG A 375 -1.34 13.50 -20.15
CA ARG A 375 -1.70 14.56 -21.11
C ARG A 375 -3.23 14.67 -21.24
N PRO A 376 -3.79 15.90 -21.28
CA PRO A 376 -5.22 16.09 -21.40
C PRO A 376 -5.84 15.32 -22.57
N LEU A 377 -6.95 14.63 -22.31
CA LEU A 377 -7.71 13.94 -23.35
C LEU A 377 -8.58 14.91 -24.13
N GLY A 378 -8.36 14.99 -25.44
CA GLY A 378 -9.23 15.77 -26.34
C GLY A 378 -10.64 15.18 -26.35
N MET A 379 -11.65 15.95 -25.93
CA MET A 379 -13.01 15.44 -25.76
C MET A 379 -14.08 16.43 -26.27
N PRO A 380 -15.00 16.00 -27.16
CA PRO A 380 -16.13 16.84 -27.57
C PRO A 380 -17.11 17.02 -26.41
N ILE A 381 -17.79 18.16 -26.35
CA ILE A 381 -18.65 18.54 -25.21
C ILE A 381 -19.70 17.47 -24.91
N ARG A 382 -20.30 16.87 -25.95
CA ARG A 382 -21.29 15.79 -25.80
C ARG A 382 -20.80 14.56 -25.01
N ASN A 383 -19.48 14.31 -24.98
CA ASN A 383 -18.91 13.14 -24.31
C ASN A 383 -18.59 13.41 -22.83
N LEU A 384 -18.52 14.68 -22.40
CA LEU A 384 -18.17 15.07 -21.03
C LEU A 384 -19.21 14.59 -19.99
N SER A 385 -20.45 14.38 -20.42
CA SER A 385 -21.52 13.86 -19.55
C SER A 385 -21.38 12.37 -19.24
N SER A 386 -20.44 11.65 -19.86
CA SER A 386 -20.16 10.25 -19.54
C SER A 386 -19.55 10.12 -18.15
N ASP A 387 -19.97 9.11 -17.39
CA ASP A 387 -19.36 8.75 -16.11
C ASP A 387 -17.90 8.33 -16.24
N GLN A 388 -17.52 7.81 -17.41
CA GLN A 388 -16.12 7.50 -17.72
C GLN A 388 -15.27 8.77 -17.86
N ALA A 389 -15.88 9.89 -18.27
CA ALA A 389 -15.19 11.18 -18.37
C ALA A 389 -14.97 11.84 -17.00
N TYR A 390 -15.75 11.48 -15.98
CA TYR A 390 -15.63 12.06 -14.64
C TYR A 390 -14.22 11.89 -14.06
N GLY A 391 -13.66 13.00 -13.59
CA GLY A 391 -12.36 13.14 -12.96
C GLY A 391 -11.19 13.31 -13.94
N LEU A 392 -11.38 12.98 -15.23
CA LEU A 392 -10.27 13.00 -16.19
C LEU A 392 -9.81 14.43 -16.48
N LEU A 393 -8.50 14.60 -16.66
CA LEU A 393 -7.93 15.79 -17.26
C LEU A 393 -8.25 15.81 -18.76
N VAL A 394 -9.06 16.77 -19.18
CA VAL A 394 -9.57 16.85 -20.56
C VAL A 394 -9.21 18.18 -21.21
N ARG A 395 -9.19 18.18 -22.53
CA ARG A 395 -9.22 19.39 -23.36
C ARG A 395 -10.47 19.38 -24.23
N THR A 396 -11.33 20.37 -24.06
CA THR A 396 -12.53 20.57 -24.89
C THR A 396 -12.47 21.93 -25.59
N TRP A 397 -13.40 22.20 -26.50
CA TRP A 397 -13.40 23.43 -27.29
C TRP A 397 -14.80 23.83 -27.73
N GLY A 398 -14.99 25.12 -28.00
CA GLY A 398 -16.25 25.65 -28.48
C GLY A 398 -16.26 27.18 -28.48
N ARG A 399 -17.45 27.76 -28.65
CA ARG A 399 -17.67 29.21 -28.63
C ARG A 399 -18.18 29.66 -27.27
N VAL A 400 -17.65 30.76 -26.74
CA VAL A 400 -18.13 31.38 -25.50
C VAL A 400 -19.50 32.03 -25.74
N THR A 401 -20.54 31.53 -25.09
CA THR A 401 -21.91 32.10 -25.16
C THR A 401 -22.23 33.00 -23.99
N ASP A 402 -21.63 32.73 -22.84
CA ASP A 402 -21.78 33.52 -21.62
C ASP A 402 -20.40 33.69 -20.98
N PRO A 403 -19.88 34.93 -20.86
CA PRO A 403 -18.60 35.17 -20.20
C PRO A 403 -18.67 35.03 -18.67
N GLY A 404 -19.88 34.87 -18.10
CA GLY A 404 -20.12 34.75 -16.67
C GLY A 404 -19.73 36.01 -15.88
N ASP A 405 -19.40 35.81 -14.61
CA ASP A 405 -19.10 36.86 -13.62
C ASP A 405 -17.61 36.94 -13.22
N GLY A 406 -16.75 36.21 -13.94
CA GLY A 406 -15.34 36.05 -13.60
C GLY A 406 -15.02 34.80 -12.77
N SER A 407 -16.01 34.05 -12.30
CA SER A 407 -15.80 32.72 -11.68
C SER A 407 -16.17 31.55 -12.59
N TYR A 408 -16.89 31.83 -13.68
CA TYR A 408 -17.27 30.83 -14.67
C TYR A 408 -17.45 31.45 -16.05
N CYS A 409 -17.57 30.59 -17.07
CA CYS A 409 -18.13 30.93 -18.37
C CYS A 409 -18.87 29.71 -18.98
N ILE A 410 -19.63 29.91 -20.04
CA ILE A 410 -20.31 28.83 -20.78
C ILE A 410 -19.76 28.73 -22.20
N VAL A 411 -19.35 27.53 -22.58
CA VAL A 411 -18.81 27.18 -23.89
C VAL A 411 -19.74 26.21 -24.60
N THR A 412 -19.99 26.41 -25.90
CA THR A 412 -20.85 25.54 -26.72
C THR A 412 -20.19 25.09 -28.01
N ASP A 413 -20.48 23.86 -28.44
CA ASP A 413 -20.17 23.34 -29.78
C ASP A 413 -21.32 23.52 -30.77
N GLY A 414 -22.38 24.23 -30.35
CA GLY A 414 -23.60 24.49 -31.11
C GLY A 414 -24.78 23.60 -30.69
N ALA A 415 -24.51 22.34 -30.34
CA ALA A 415 -25.55 21.39 -29.91
C ALA A 415 -25.52 21.13 -28.40
N TYR A 416 -24.34 21.21 -27.79
CA TYR A 416 -24.11 20.98 -26.38
C TYR A 416 -23.36 22.16 -25.78
N SER A 417 -23.51 22.35 -24.48
CA SER A 417 -22.80 23.37 -23.71
C SER A 417 -22.24 22.79 -22.43
N VAL A 418 -21.12 23.35 -21.98
CA VAL A 418 -20.53 23.03 -20.68
C VAL A 418 -20.16 24.31 -19.95
N LYS A 419 -20.37 24.30 -18.63
CA LYS A 419 -19.93 25.37 -17.73
C LYS A 419 -18.46 25.14 -17.40
N VAL A 420 -17.63 26.14 -17.62
CA VAL A 420 -16.22 26.17 -17.21
C VAL A 420 -16.16 26.97 -15.91
N VAL A 421 -15.55 26.40 -14.86
CA VAL A 421 -15.49 26.99 -13.52
C VAL A 421 -14.05 27.18 -13.09
N SER A 422 -13.77 28.32 -12.47
CA SER A 422 -12.44 28.72 -12.00
C SER A 422 -12.50 29.20 -10.55
N GLY A 423 -11.47 28.88 -9.75
CA GLY A 423 -11.24 29.51 -8.46
C GLY A 423 -10.62 30.91 -8.58
N ASP A 424 -9.86 31.13 -9.65
CA ASP A 424 -9.25 32.41 -9.97
C ASP A 424 -10.11 33.22 -10.94
N TRP A 425 -9.86 34.53 -11.00
CA TRP A 425 -10.55 35.42 -11.95
C TRP A 425 -10.36 34.97 -13.40
N LEU A 426 -11.48 34.66 -14.06
CA LEU A 426 -11.57 34.16 -15.41
C LEU A 426 -12.05 35.26 -16.36
N GLN A 427 -11.16 35.75 -17.22
CA GLN A 427 -11.51 36.71 -18.26
C GLN A 427 -11.61 36.04 -19.63
N VAL A 428 -12.82 36.01 -20.20
CA VAL A 428 -13.07 35.45 -21.53
C VAL A 428 -13.83 36.45 -22.43
N THR A 429 -13.50 36.45 -23.72
CA THR A 429 -14.19 37.31 -24.69
C THR A 429 -15.46 36.63 -25.18
N PRO A 430 -16.64 37.26 -25.07
CA PRO A 430 -17.88 36.72 -25.62
C PRO A 430 -17.74 36.42 -27.12
N GLN A 431 -18.38 35.34 -27.58
CA GLN A 431 -18.38 34.88 -28.98
C GLN A 431 -17.03 34.39 -29.53
N SER A 432 -15.94 34.42 -28.74
CA SER A 432 -14.66 33.85 -29.14
C SER A 432 -14.72 32.32 -29.18
N PHE A 433 -13.91 31.71 -30.06
CA PHE A 433 -13.63 30.28 -30.00
C PHE A 433 -12.51 30.04 -29.00
N VAL A 434 -12.74 29.12 -28.07
CA VAL A 434 -11.78 28.78 -27.02
C VAL A 434 -11.54 27.29 -26.96
N ALA A 435 -10.33 26.90 -26.56
CA ALA A 435 -10.05 25.58 -26.04
C ALA A 435 -9.81 25.67 -24.53
N VAL A 436 -10.42 24.76 -23.79
CA VAL A 436 -10.41 24.70 -22.33
C VAL A 436 -9.73 23.42 -21.91
N THR A 437 -8.72 23.51 -21.06
CA THR A 437 -8.07 22.36 -20.42
C THR A 437 -8.40 22.36 -18.94
N GLY A 438 -8.91 21.25 -18.40
CA GLY A 438 -9.31 21.16 -17.00
C GLY A 438 -9.88 19.80 -16.65
N ILE A 439 -10.30 19.64 -15.40
CA ILE A 439 -10.89 18.41 -14.90
C ILE A 439 -12.37 18.36 -15.28
N CYS A 440 -12.81 17.25 -15.87
CA CYS A 440 -14.23 16.98 -16.09
C CYS A 440 -14.88 16.55 -14.76
N ASP A 441 -15.58 17.48 -14.11
CA ASP A 441 -16.16 17.31 -12.77
C ASP A 441 -17.70 17.35 -12.84
N ARG A 442 -18.36 17.24 -11.68
CA ARG A 442 -19.79 17.49 -11.49
C ARG A 442 -19.97 18.57 -10.44
N GLU A 443 -20.82 19.54 -10.75
CA GLU A 443 -21.19 20.59 -9.80
C GLU A 443 -21.95 19.99 -8.59
N GLU A 444 -21.58 20.45 -7.40
CA GLU A 444 -22.17 19.98 -6.14
C GLU A 444 -23.63 20.40 -6.03
N GLY A 445 -24.50 19.48 -5.58
CA GLY A 445 -25.94 19.70 -5.42
C GLY A 445 -26.76 19.65 -6.70
N THR A 446 -26.15 19.84 -7.88
CA THR A 446 -26.85 19.77 -9.17
C THR A 446 -26.46 18.54 -10.00
N GLY A 447 -25.25 18.01 -9.80
CA GLY A 447 -24.70 16.92 -10.62
C GLY A 447 -24.43 17.33 -12.07
N GLN A 448 -24.50 18.62 -12.41
CA GLN A 448 -24.26 19.10 -13.78
C GLN A 448 -22.79 18.94 -14.15
N THR A 449 -22.53 18.53 -15.39
CA THR A 449 -21.16 18.43 -15.91
C THR A 449 -20.51 19.81 -16.02
N ILE A 450 -19.31 19.93 -15.45
CA ILE A 450 -18.49 21.15 -15.52
C ILE A 450 -17.06 20.81 -15.93
N ILE A 451 -16.33 21.81 -16.44
CA ILE A 451 -14.87 21.75 -16.54
C ILE A 451 -14.28 22.67 -15.47
N ARG A 452 -13.54 22.10 -14.53
CA ARG A 452 -12.83 22.86 -13.49
C ARG A 452 -11.40 23.14 -13.95
N ILE A 453 -11.02 24.41 -14.03
CA ILE A 453 -9.69 24.83 -14.48
C ILE A 453 -8.78 25.19 -13.31
N LEU A 454 -7.47 24.98 -13.49
CA LEU A 454 -6.41 25.21 -12.49
C LEU A 454 -5.58 26.47 -12.74
N ASP A 455 -5.48 26.92 -13.99
CA ASP A 455 -4.71 28.08 -14.42
C ASP A 455 -5.60 28.92 -15.36
N THR A 456 -5.67 30.23 -15.11
CA THR A 456 -6.40 31.20 -15.92
C THR A 456 -5.51 32.03 -16.84
N LEU A 457 -4.18 31.97 -16.71
CA LEU A 457 -3.25 32.81 -17.47
C LEU A 457 -3.23 32.48 -18.96
N ASN A 458 -3.33 31.19 -19.31
CA ASN A 458 -3.30 30.71 -20.69
C ASN A 458 -4.52 29.86 -21.07
N ASN A 459 -5.53 29.82 -20.20
CA ASN A 459 -6.66 28.91 -20.30
C ASN A 459 -7.94 29.58 -19.75
N PRO A 460 -9.02 29.68 -20.53
CA PRO A 460 -9.20 29.18 -21.89
C PRO A 460 -8.31 29.88 -22.94
N THR A 461 -7.72 29.09 -23.83
CA THR A 461 -6.92 29.62 -24.95
C THR A 461 -7.88 30.08 -26.05
N SER A 462 -7.86 31.37 -26.40
CA SER A 462 -8.68 31.93 -27.48
C SER A 462 -8.06 31.71 -28.85
N TYR A 463 -8.89 31.45 -29.86
CA TYR A 463 -8.52 31.34 -31.26
C TYR A 463 -9.33 32.35 -32.07
N GLU A 464 -8.65 33.03 -32.99
CA GLU A 464 -9.25 33.99 -33.93
C GLU A 464 -10.14 33.31 -34.98
#